data_AF-A0A673K541-F1
#
_entry.id   AF-A0A673K541-F1
#
_cell.length_a   1.000
_cell.length_b   1.000
_cell.length_c   1.000
_cell.angle_alpha   90.00
_cell.angle_beta   90.00
_cell.angle_gamma   90.00
#
_symmetry.space_group_name_H-M   'P 1'
#
loop_
_entity.id
_entity.type
_entity.pdbx_description
1 polymer ?
#
loop_
_entity_poly.entity_id
_entity_poly.type
_entity_poly.pdbx_seq_one_letter_code
_entity_poly.pdbx_strand_id
1 'polypeptide(L)'
;MCGRTACTLAANELSRAANYRDRTGQRHRPRWKDGDKYWPSYNKSPQSFSPVLLSNRHFNKACQNIYAQHLSLKNSCLMKHFP
;
A
#
# COMPACT_ATOMS: atom_id res chain seq x y z
N MET A 1 -10.14 8.89 22.02
CA MET A 1 -9.10 9.46 21.13
C MET A 1 -8.08 8.35 20.82
N CYS A 2 -7.83 8.02 19.54
CA CYS A 2 -6.89 6.96 19.14
C CYS A 2 -5.54 7.57 18.73
N GLY A 3 -4.69 7.92 19.71
CA GLY A 3 -3.39 8.56 19.46
C GLY A 3 -2.24 7.59 19.20
N ARG A 4 -2.42 6.29 19.40
CA ARG A 4 -1.37 5.27 19.31
C ARG A 4 -1.90 4.01 18.64
N THR A 5 -1.06 3.32 17.88
CA THR A 5 -1.41 2.06 17.21
C THR A 5 -0.27 1.05 17.30
N ALA A 6 -0.58 -0.23 17.11
CA ALA A 6 0.41 -1.29 16.93
C ALA A 6 0.42 -1.72 15.45
N CYS A 7 1.60 -1.85 14.86
CA CYS A 7 1.79 -2.33 13.50
C CYS A 7 3.05 -3.20 13.47
N THR A 8 2.89 -4.49 13.76
CA THR A 8 3.98 -5.38 14.20
C THR A 8 4.39 -6.44 13.17
N LEU A 9 3.57 -6.67 12.14
CA LEU A 9 3.86 -7.66 11.10
C LEU A 9 5.05 -7.21 10.25
N ALA A 10 5.86 -8.15 9.75
CA ALA A 10 6.89 -7.82 8.78
C ALA A 10 6.29 -7.30 7.46
N ALA A 11 7.07 -6.55 6.66
CA ALA A 11 6.57 -5.93 5.41
C ALA A 11 5.88 -6.94 4.47
N ASN A 12 6.47 -8.12 4.32
CA ASN A 12 5.94 -9.19 3.47
C ASN A 12 4.64 -9.78 4.04
N GLU A 13 4.58 -10.02 5.35
CA GLU A 13 3.40 -10.53 6.06
C GLU A 13 2.24 -9.55 6.00
N LEU A 14 2.54 -8.26 6.20
CA LEU A 14 1.54 -7.21 6.10
C LEU A 14 0.93 -7.14 4.71
N SER A 15 1.73 -7.22 3.64
CA SER A 15 1.18 -7.30 2.28
C SER A 15 0.34 -8.55 2.05
N ARG A 16 0.72 -9.71 2.64
CA ARG A 16 -0.07 -10.95 2.54
C ARG A 16 -1.40 -10.81 3.26
N ALA A 17 -1.40 -10.18 4.43
CA ALA A 17 -2.61 -9.92 5.22
C ALA A 17 -3.54 -8.92 4.49
N ALA A 18 -2.98 -7.96 3.77
CA ALA A 18 -3.71 -6.93 3.02
C ALA A 18 -4.21 -7.38 1.63
N ASN A 19 -4.41 -8.68 1.41
CA ASN A 19 -5.02 -9.18 0.17
C ASN A 19 -6.45 -8.63 0.00
N TYR A 20 -6.81 -8.24 -1.22
CA TYR A 20 -8.12 -7.69 -1.54
C TYR A 20 -8.67 -8.26 -2.86
N ARG A 21 -9.95 -8.02 -3.13
CA ARG A 21 -10.58 -8.29 -4.43
C ARG A 21 -10.78 -6.98 -5.18
N ASP A 22 -10.49 -6.98 -6.47
CA ASP A 22 -10.85 -5.86 -7.32
C ASP A 22 -12.33 -5.90 -7.73
N ARG A 23 -12.75 -4.93 -8.54
CA ARG A 23 -14.13 -4.83 -9.05
C ARG A 23 -14.54 -6.01 -9.96
N THR A 24 -13.58 -6.76 -10.49
CA THR A 24 -13.82 -7.97 -11.30
C THR A 24 -13.84 -9.24 -10.45
N GLY A 25 -13.65 -9.11 -9.13
CA GLY A 25 -13.58 -10.23 -8.19
C GLY A 25 -12.20 -10.90 -8.11
N GLN A 26 -11.23 -10.45 -8.90
CA GLN A 26 -9.88 -11.01 -8.93
C GLN A 26 -9.14 -10.67 -7.64
N ARG A 27 -8.40 -11.65 -7.09
CA ARG A 27 -7.62 -11.45 -5.87
C ARG A 27 -6.27 -10.82 -6.19
N HIS A 28 -5.93 -9.79 -5.43
CA HIS A 28 -4.69 -9.04 -5.56
C HIS A 28 -3.98 -8.92 -4.23
N ARG A 29 -2.65 -9.01 -4.29
CA ARG A 29 -1.76 -8.67 -3.20
C ARG A 29 -1.18 -7.28 -3.45
N PRO A 30 -1.34 -6.31 -2.53
CA PRO A 30 -0.76 -4.99 -2.71
C PRO A 30 0.77 -5.08 -2.72
N ARG A 31 1.40 -4.29 -3.58
CA ARG A 31 2.87 -4.19 -3.67
C ARG A 31 3.34 -2.95 -2.94
N TRP A 32 4.50 -3.03 -2.31
CA TRP A 32 5.15 -1.88 -1.70
C TRP A 32 5.69 -0.93 -2.77
N LYS A 33 5.54 0.37 -2.53
CA LYS A 33 6.27 1.38 -3.31
C LYS A 33 7.65 1.70 -2.73
N ASP A 34 7.75 1.79 -1.40
CA ASP A 34 8.97 2.19 -0.67
C ASP A 34 9.21 1.27 0.55
N GLY A 35 9.07 -0.06 0.39
CA GLY A 35 8.96 -1.04 1.49
C GLY A 35 10.15 -1.11 2.46
N ASP A 36 11.31 -0.64 2.04
CA ASP A 36 12.54 -0.50 2.83
C ASP A 36 12.40 0.51 3.98
N LYS A 37 11.45 1.46 3.87
CA LYS A 37 11.19 2.48 4.90
C LYS A 37 10.17 2.03 5.95
N TYR A 38 9.68 0.80 5.86
CA TYR A 38 8.75 0.24 6.83
C TYR A 38 9.48 -0.33 8.04
N TRP A 39 9.06 0.08 9.24
CA TRP A 39 9.57 -0.45 10.50
C TRP A 39 8.38 -0.91 11.36
N PRO A 40 8.27 -2.21 11.64
CA PRO A 40 7.28 -2.73 12.58
C PRO A 40 7.52 -2.18 13.99
N SER A 41 6.44 -1.90 14.71
CA SER A 41 6.51 -1.50 16.12
C SER A 41 5.19 -1.79 16.84
N TYR A 42 5.29 -2.18 18.10
CA TYR A 42 4.17 -2.38 19.01
C TYR A 42 3.52 -1.07 19.46
N ASN A 43 4.18 0.07 19.26
CA ASN A 43 3.73 1.38 19.74
C ASN A 43 4.14 2.49 18.77
N LYS A 44 3.27 2.78 17.79
CA LYS A 44 3.38 3.88 16.84
C LYS A 44 2.72 5.12 17.43
N SER A 45 3.44 6.24 17.46
CA SER A 45 2.93 7.55 17.87
C SER A 45 2.43 8.34 16.67
N PRO A 46 1.72 9.48 16.87
CA PRO A 46 1.52 10.46 15.82
C PRO A 46 2.89 10.89 15.25
N GLN A 47 2.93 11.29 13.98
CA GLN A 47 4.15 11.62 13.22
C GLN A 47 5.07 10.42 12.89
N SER A 48 4.72 9.21 13.32
CA SER A 48 5.46 8.00 12.93
C SER A 48 4.88 7.39 11.65
N PHE A 49 5.78 6.90 10.78
CA PHE A 49 5.36 6.33 9.50
C PHE A 49 4.56 5.04 9.68
N SER A 50 3.34 5.00 9.13
CA SER A 50 2.50 3.81 9.11
C SER A 50 2.18 3.39 7.67
N PRO A 51 2.00 2.09 7.41
CA PRO A 51 1.66 1.59 6.10
C PRO A 51 0.19 1.86 5.77
N VAL A 52 -0.06 2.40 4.59
CA VAL A 52 -1.39 2.71 4.08
C VAL A 52 -1.61 2.06 2.72
N LEU A 53 -2.84 1.63 2.46
CA LEU A 53 -3.27 1.21 1.13
C LEU A 53 -3.72 2.42 0.33
N LEU A 54 -3.13 2.61 -0.86
CA LEU A 54 -3.50 3.69 -1.75
C LEU A 54 -3.72 3.16 -3.17
N SER A 55 -4.74 3.66 -3.86
CA SER A 55 -4.96 3.34 -5.27
C SER A 55 -3.74 3.71 -6.11
N ASN A 56 -3.32 2.82 -7.00
CA ASN A 56 -2.17 3.06 -7.88
C ASN A 56 -2.37 4.28 -8.79
N ARG A 57 -3.63 4.71 -9.01
CA ARG A 57 -3.98 5.91 -9.77
C ARG A 57 -3.36 7.19 -9.20
N HIS A 58 -3.12 7.25 -7.89
CA HIS A 58 -2.49 8.42 -7.26
C HIS A 58 -1.02 8.59 -7.63
N PHE A 59 -0.38 7.58 -8.23
CA PHE A 59 1.01 7.63 -8.65
C PHE A 59 1.20 7.83 -10.16
N ASN A 60 0.16 7.56 -10.96
CA ASN A 60 0.20 7.59 -12.42
C ASN A 60 -0.08 8.98 -13.01
N LYS A 61 0.46 10.06 -12.43
CA LYS A 61 0.33 11.41 -13.01
C LYS A 61 1.24 11.66 -14.23
N ALA A 62 2.22 10.80 -14.49
CA ALA A 62 3.22 10.98 -15.55
C ALA A 62 2.98 10.19 -16.85
N CYS A 63 2.04 9.22 -16.88
CA CYS A 63 1.80 8.40 -18.06
C CYS A 63 0.48 8.76 -18.75
N GLN A 64 0.43 9.98 -19.30
CA GLN A 64 -0.51 10.32 -20.37
C GLN A 64 0.02 9.89 -21.77
N ASN A 65 1.22 9.32 -21.85
CA ASN A 65 1.78 8.82 -23.10
C ASN A 65 1.41 7.34 -23.40
N ILE A 66 0.28 7.20 -24.08
CA ILE A 66 -0.09 6.35 -25.24
C ILE A 66 0.37 4.89 -25.43
N TYR A 67 1.27 4.28 -24.65
CA TYR A 67 1.59 2.86 -24.83
C TYR A 67 1.49 2.08 -23.51
N ALA A 68 0.33 1.43 -23.35
CA ALA A 68 0.12 0.22 -22.56
C ALA A 68 0.76 0.14 -21.16
N GLN A 69 0.21 0.88 -20.18
CA GLN A 69 0.17 0.32 -18.82
C GLN A 69 -0.97 -0.70 -18.76
N HIS A 70 -0.59 -1.97 -18.73
CA HIS A 70 -1.44 -3.15 -18.54
C HIS A 70 -2.65 -2.83 -17.63
N LEU A 71 -3.88 -3.05 -18.11
CA LEU A 71 -5.13 -2.67 -17.43
C LEU A 71 -5.18 -3.13 -15.95
N SER A 72 -4.52 -4.25 -15.66
CA SER A 72 -4.36 -4.84 -14.32
C SER A 72 -3.67 -3.91 -13.32
N LEU A 73 -2.67 -3.11 -13.72
CA LEU A 73 -1.95 -2.23 -12.80
C LEU A 73 -2.74 -0.98 -12.39
N LYS A 74 -3.66 -0.50 -13.24
CA LYS A 74 -4.45 0.72 -13.01
C LYS A 74 -5.51 0.58 -11.90
N ASN A 75 -5.91 -0.66 -11.60
CA ASN A 75 -6.91 -0.97 -10.57
C ASN A 75 -6.28 -1.60 -9.31
N SER A 76 -4.95 -1.62 -9.24
CA SER A 76 -4.24 -2.15 -8.08
C SER A 76 -4.11 -1.12 -6.95
N CYS A 77 -4.06 -1.59 -5.70
CA CYS A 77 -3.62 -0.81 -4.54
C CYS A 77 -2.13 -1.08 -4.26
N LEU A 78 -1.42 -0.04 -3.86
CA LEU A 78 -0.05 -0.13 -3.36
C LEU A 78 -0.03 0.12 -1.85
N MET A 79 0.95 -0.50 -1.17
CA MET A 79 1.31 -0.12 0.19
C MET A 79 2.36 1.00 0.15
N LYS A 80 2.09 2.07 0.91
CA LYS A 80 2.98 3.23 1.05
C LYS A 80 3.12 3.60 2.52
N HIS A 81 4.24 4.20 2.86
CA HIS A 81 4.47 4.88 4.13
C HIS A 81 3.78 6.25 4.11
N PHE A 82 3.08 6.57 5.19
CA PHE A 82 2.52 7.90 5.42
C PHE A 82 2.94 8.39 6.82
N PRO A 83 3.48 9.62 6.95
CA PRO A 83 3.87 10.20 8.24
C PRO A 83 2.66 10.50 9.14
#